data_AF-A0A0G9H112-F1
#
_entry.id   AF-A0A0G9H112-F1
#
_cell.length_a   1.000
_cell.length_b   1.000
_cell.length_c   1.000
_cell.angle_alpha   90.00
_cell.angle_beta   90.00
_cell.angle_gamma   90.00
#
_symmetry.space_group_name_H-M   'P 1'
#
loop_
_entity.id
_entity.type
_entity.pdbx_description
1 polymer ?
#
loop_
_entity_poly.entity_id
_entity_poly.type
_entity_poly.pdbx_seq_one_letter_code
_entity_poly.pdbx_strand_id
1 'polypeptide(L)'
;MSQRQSYAVGTGLFIVLGFTALGYLATQTTSVANSSRGPSYTVEAHFANIGQLKERAPVKVAGVRVGQVQSIVLDPGKETADVKLAIDQRYNQIPDDSVATIFTSGLLGDQYVGLRYGTSKKTLADGGELALTRPAQQLEEMLGKFFGAGGVADNLGGSYVVKARFTNVGALSVGAPVKMAGVAIGSVQSINADPVKLDALVTLAIDKRYNQIPDDSAAAVFTSGLIGTQYVAIQPGGSPDALKNGDEMVLTQSAMQIEDLIGKFLVSGSSSGKPADGGKSDGDKH
;
A
#
# COMPACT_ATOMS: atom_id res chain seq x y z
N MET A 1 -13.04 -65.87 -34.76
CA MET A 1 -12.71 -64.43 -34.60
C MET A 1 -11.36 -64.33 -33.93
N SER A 2 -10.29 -63.98 -34.65
CA SER A 2 -8.94 -63.77 -34.07
C SER A 2 -8.55 -62.32 -34.34
N GLN A 3 -8.64 -61.50 -33.31
CA GLN A 3 -8.40 -60.07 -33.37
C GLN A 3 -6.88 -59.83 -33.31
N ARG A 4 -6.35 -59.13 -34.32
CA ARG A 4 -4.92 -58.93 -34.60
C ARG A 4 -4.16 -58.35 -33.40
N GLN A 5 -3.40 -59.20 -32.69
CA GLN A 5 -2.50 -58.83 -31.58
C GLN A 5 -1.36 -57.90 -31.99
N SER A 6 -1.11 -57.71 -33.29
CA SER A 6 -0.03 -56.85 -33.82
C SER A 6 -0.20 -55.38 -33.47
N TYR A 7 -1.43 -54.88 -33.32
CA TYR A 7 -1.67 -53.47 -32.99
C TYR A 7 -1.36 -53.14 -31.52
N ALA A 8 -1.56 -54.09 -30.60
CA ALA A 8 -1.30 -53.90 -29.17
C ALA A 8 0.20 -53.79 -28.85
N VAL A 9 1.03 -54.52 -29.59
CA VAL A 9 2.50 -54.43 -29.45
C VAL A 9 3.02 -53.11 -30.00
N GLY A 10 2.47 -52.64 -31.13
CA GLY A 10 2.83 -51.35 -31.72
C GLY A 10 2.46 -50.16 -30.85
N THR A 11 1.26 -50.16 -30.24
CA THR A 11 0.85 -49.08 -29.33
C THR A 11 1.67 -49.07 -28.04
N GLY A 12 1.99 -50.25 -27.48
CA GLY A 12 2.86 -50.35 -26.31
C GLY A 12 4.25 -49.77 -26.55
N LEU A 13 4.87 -50.09 -27.67
CA LEU A 13 6.20 -49.55 -28.04
C LEU A 13 6.16 -48.03 -28.24
N PHE A 14 5.12 -47.51 -28.88
CA PHE A 14 4.95 -46.07 -29.09
C PHE A 14 4.80 -45.31 -27.76
N ILE A 15 4.04 -45.86 -26.81
CA ILE A 15 3.87 -45.28 -25.47
C ILE A 15 5.21 -45.26 -24.72
N VAL A 16 5.95 -46.36 -24.73
CA VAL A 16 7.27 -46.42 -24.08
C VAL A 16 8.21 -45.39 -24.67
N LEU A 17 8.34 -45.32 -26.00
CA LEU A 17 9.18 -44.32 -26.68
C LEU A 17 8.75 -42.88 -26.35
N GLY A 18 7.45 -42.63 -26.24
CA GLY A 18 6.91 -41.35 -25.80
C GLY A 18 7.37 -40.99 -24.39
N PHE A 19 7.27 -41.91 -23.43
CA PHE A 19 7.75 -41.69 -22.06
C PHE A 19 9.28 -41.50 -22.01
N THR A 20 10.05 -42.24 -22.80
CA THR A 20 11.50 -42.07 -22.87
C THR A 20 11.87 -40.69 -23.44
N ALA A 21 11.16 -40.23 -24.47
CA ALA A 21 11.36 -38.91 -25.06
C ALA A 21 11.00 -37.79 -24.07
N LEU A 22 9.90 -37.92 -23.32
CA LEU A 22 9.52 -36.99 -22.27
C LEU A 22 10.54 -36.95 -21.12
N GLY A 23 11.05 -38.11 -20.69
CA GLY A 23 12.12 -38.21 -19.70
C GLY A 23 13.40 -37.52 -20.16
N TYR A 24 13.78 -37.71 -21.42
CA TYR A 24 14.94 -37.04 -22.02
C TYR A 24 14.75 -35.51 -22.06
N LEU A 25 13.59 -35.03 -22.53
CA LEU A 25 13.25 -33.61 -22.55
C LEU A 25 13.29 -32.98 -21.15
N ALA A 26 12.82 -33.68 -20.12
CA ALA A 26 12.89 -33.21 -18.74
C ALA A 26 14.35 -32.93 -18.30
N THR A 27 15.30 -33.80 -18.63
CA THR A 27 16.72 -33.58 -18.32
C THR A 27 17.34 -32.43 -19.11
N GLN A 28 16.91 -32.23 -20.36
CA GLN A 28 17.46 -31.19 -21.23
C GLN A 28 17.04 -29.78 -20.80
N THR A 29 15.81 -29.61 -20.30
CA THR A 29 15.35 -28.30 -19.80
C THR A 29 16.12 -27.82 -18.57
N THR A 30 16.70 -28.74 -17.80
CA THR A 30 17.49 -28.39 -16.60
C THR A 30 18.94 -28.04 -16.93
N SER A 31 19.54 -28.66 -17.96
CA SER A 31 20.95 -28.41 -18.32
C SER A 31 21.16 -27.21 -19.24
N VAL A 32 20.24 -26.94 -20.18
CA VAL A 32 20.40 -25.87 -21.19
C VAL A 32 20.33 -24.46 -20.56
N ALA A 33 19.70 -24.31 -19.39
CA ALA A 33 19.71 -23.06 -18.62
C ALA A 33 21.07 -22.73 -17.95
N ASN A 34 21.99 -23.70 -17.90
CA ASN A 34 23.27 -23.58 -17.19
C ASN A 34 24.50 -23.45 -18.13
N SER A 35 24.37 -23.67 -19.45
CA SER A 35 25.53 -23.88 -20.34
C SER A 35 25.99 -22.68 -21.19
N SER A 36 25.42 -21.48 -21.06
CA SER A 36 25.79 -20.33 -21.93
C SER A 36 26.37 -19.11 -21.18
N ARG A 37 26.96 -19.29 -19.99
CA ARG A 37 27.59 -18.16 -19.27
C ARG A 37 29.05 -18.09 -19.64
N GLY A 38 29.44 -16.98 -20.26
CA GLY A 38 30.84 -16.58 -20.34
C GLY A 38 31.43 -16.42 -18.93
N PRO A 39 32.74 -16.14 -18.83
CA PRO A 39 33.38 -15.97 -17.54
C PRO A 39 32.71 -14.81 -16.77
N SER A 40 32.46 -15.02 -15.48
CA SER A 40 31.86 -14.06 -14.56
C SER A 40 32.73 -13.87 -13.31
N TYR A 41 32.52 -12.79 -12.56
CA TYR A 41 33.06 -12.59 -11.21
C TYR A 41 31.91 -12.37 -10.23
N THR A 42 32.20 -12.61 -8.95
CA THR A 42 31.23 -12.56 -7.86
C THR A 42 31.30 -11.21 -7.17
N VAL A 43 30.13 -10.63 -6.87
CA VAL A 43 29.99 -9.43 -6.04
C VAL A 43 29.01 -9.74 -4.91
N GLU A 44 29.36 -9.38 -3.68
CA GLU A 44 28.53 -9.63 -2.50
C GLU A 44 27.72 -8.38 -2.13
N ALA A 45 26.48 -8.59 -1.70
CA ALA A 45 25.58 -7.52 -1.27
C ALA A 45 24.67 -8.00 -0.15
N HIS A 46 24.47 -7.16 0.87
CA HIS A 46 23.66 -7.50 2.05
C HIS A 46 22.37 -6.69 2.06
N PHE A 47 21.22 -7.36 2.14
CA PHE A 47 19.92 -6.68 2.13
C PHE A 47 19.11 -7.00 3.39
N ALA A 48 18.58 -5.97 4.05
CA ALA A 48 17.65 -6.14 5.17
C ALA A 48 16.31 -6.80 4.74
N ASN A 49 15.91 -6.60 3.48
CA ASN A 49 14.74 -7.26 2.90
C ASN A 49 14.97 -7.52 1.41
N ILE A 50 14.88 -8.79 1.02
CA ILE A 50 15.04 -9.21 -0.37
C ILE A 50 13.71 -9.41 -1.10
N GLY A 51 12.57 -9.24 -0.43
CA GLY A 51 11.24 -9.47 -0.99
C GLY A 51 11.07 -10.86 -1.62
N GLN A 52 10.81 -10.87 -2.92
CA GLN A 52 10.62 -12.05 -3.78
C GLN A 52 11.81 -12.30 -4.72
N LEU A 53 12.99 -11.75 -4.38
CA LEU A 53 14.20 -11.99 -5.15
C LEU A 53 14.56 -13.49 -5.11
N LYS A 54 14.90 -14.03 -6.27
CA LYS A 54 15.24 -15.44 -6.45
C LYS A 54 16.57 -15.60 -7.17
N GLU A 55 17.19 -16.76 -7.03
CA GLU A 55 18.34 -17.12 -7.85
C GLU A 55 18.02 -16.98 -9.35
N ARG A 56 19.03 -16.61 -10.13
CA ARG A 56 18.92 -16.26 -11.56
C ARG A 56 18.12 -14.98 -11.86
N ALA A 57 17.61 -14.26 -10.85
CA ALA A 57 17.07 -12.93 -11.07
C ALA A 57 18.12 -12.03 -11.73
N PRO A 58 17.75 -11.20 -12.71
CA PRO A 58 18.74 -10.45 -13.47
C PRO A 58 19.41 -9.37 -12.61
N VAL A 59 20.69 -9.14 -12.86
CA VAL A 59 21.40 -7.95 -12.39
C VAL A 59 21.51 -6.98 -13.55
N LYS A 60 21.11 -5.73 -13.35
CA LYS A 60 21.02 -4.72 -14.41
C LYS A 60 21.77 -3.44 -14.04
N VAL A 61 22.43 -2.84 -15.02
CA VAL A 61 22.96 -1.47 -14.95
C VAL A 61 22.22 -0.65 -16.01
N ALA A 62 21.63 0.48 -15.62
CA ALA A 62 20.87 1.35 -16.54
C ALA A 62 19.84 0.58 -17.40
N GLY A 63 19.20 -0.46 -16.84
CA GLY A 63 18.23 -1.30 -17.53
C GLY A 63 18.81 -2.46 -18.35
N VAL A 64 20.12 -2.47 -18.61
CA VAL A 64 20.81 -3.53 -19.37
C VAL A 64 21.25 -4.65 -18.43
N ARG A 65 20.97 -5.90 -18.78
CA ARG A 65 21.42 -7.07 -18.01
C ARG A 65 22.94 -7.21 -18.09
N VAL A 66 23.60 -7.20 -16.93
CA VAL A 66 25.05 -7.36 -16.78
C VAL A 66 25.44 -8.65 -16.03
N GLY A 67 24.45 -9.34 -15.45
CA GLY A 67 24.68 -10.53 -14.65
C GLY A 67 23.37 -11.10 -14.09
N GLN A 68 23.49 -11.88 -13.03
CA GLN A 68 22.35 -12.45 -12.31
C GLN A 68 22.67 -12.76 -10.85
N VAL A 69 21.64 -12.95 -10.05
CA VAL A 69 21.76 -13.46 -8.68
C VAL A 69 22.23 -14.91 -8.72
N GLN A 70 23.35 -15.19 -8.07
CA GLN A 70 23.95 -16.52 -7.98
C GLN A 70 23.38 -17.32 -6.81
N SER A 71 23.32 -16.71 -5.62
CA SER A 71 22.81 -17.36 -4.40
C SER A 71 22.28 -16.32 -3.41
N ILE A 72 21.38 -16.75 -2.54
CA ILE A 72 20.78 -15.97 -1.47
C ILE A 72 20.86 -16.82 -0.20
N VAL A 73 21.47 -16.31 0.86
CA VAL A 73 21.62 -17.00 2.14
C VAL A 73 21.23 -16.05 3.27
N LEU A 74 20.48 -16.57 4.26
CA LEU A 74 20.21 -15.87 5.51
C LEU A 74 20.67 -16.76 6.66
N ASP A 75 21.81 -16.41 7.26
CA ASP A 75 22.33 -17.17 8.39
C ASP A 75 21.50 -16.89 9.66
N PRO A 76 21.25 -17.91 10.51
CA PRO A 76 20.58 -17.71 11.79
C PRO A 76 21.27 -16.63 12.64
N GLY A 77 20.51 -15.60 13.04
CA GLY A 77 21.02 -14.49 13.85
C GLY A 77 21.53 -13.27 13.07
N LYS A 78 21.59 -13.31 11.73
CA LYS A 78 21.81 -12.11 10.91
C LYS A 78 20.48 -11.41 10.60
N GLU A 79 20.51 -10.08 10.61
CA GLU A 79 19.37 -9.22 10.23
C GLU A 79 19.31 -8.94 8.73
N THR A 80 20.33 -9.34 7.97
CA THR A 80 20.45 -9.13 6.53
C THR A 80 20.69 -10.43 5.79
N ALA A 81 20.09 -10.57 4.61
CA ALA A 81 20.38 -11.66 3.69
C ALA A 81 21.64 -11.36 2.86
N ASP A 82 22.52 -12.34 2.76
CA ASP A 82 23.73 -12.32 1.95
C ASP A 82 23.38 -12.76 0.53
N VAL A 83 23.55 -11.85 -0.43
CA VAL A 83 23.22 -12.07 -1.84
C VAL A 83 24.49 -12.01 -2.66
N LYS A 84 24.83 -13.14 -3.31
CA LYS A 84 25.97 -13.20 -4.24
C LYS A 84 25.48 -12.95 -5.66
N LEU A 85 26.10 -12.01 -6.35
CA LEU A 85 25.79 -11.59 -7.71
C LEU A 85 26.90 -12.08 -8.64
N ALA A 86 26.54 -12.83 -9.68
CA ALA A 86 27.47 -13.19 -10.75
C ALA A 86 27.37 -12.13 -11.87
N ILE A 87 28.44 -11.37 -12.08
CA ILE A 87 28.54 -10.31 -13.08
C ILE A 87 29.43 -10.79 -14.23
N ASP A 88 29.01 -10.58 -15.47
CA ASP A 88 29.83 -10.97 -16.64
C ASP A 88 31.17 -10.20 -16.62
N GLN A 89 32.29 -10.89 -16.89
CA GLN A 89 33.64 -10.29 -16.87
C GLN A 89 33.80 -9.07 -17.79
N ARG A 90 33.00 -8.98 -18.86
CA ARG A 90 33.00 -7.82 -19.76
C ARG A 90 32.55 -6.51 -19.09
N TYR A 91 31.97 -6.58 -17.88
CA TYR A 91 31.54 -5.43 -17.09
C TYR A 91 32.36 -5.24 -15.80
N ASN A 92 33.63 -5.66 -15.77
CA ASN A 92 34.52 -5.57 -14.59
C ASN A 92 34.90 -4.15 -14.12
N GLN A 93 34.23 -3.11 -14.61
CA GLN A 93 34.48 -1.71 -14.27
C GLN A 93 33.44 -1.12 -13.31
N ILE A 94 32.74 -1.96 -12.55
CA ILE A 94 31.78 -1.50 -11.55
C ILE A 94 32.53 -0.84 -10.38
N PRO A 95 32.29 0.45 -10.07
CA PRO A 95 32.92 1.12 -8.92
C PRO A 95 32.56 0.46 -7.59
N ASP A 96 33.47 0.47 -6.62
CA ASP A 96 33.25 -0.07 -5.27
C ASP A 96 32.21 0.69 -4.42
N ASP A 97 31.98 1.96 -4.74
CA ASP A 97 30.91 2.78 -4.15
C ASP A 97 29.56 2.67 -4.90
N SER A 98 29.42 1.68 -5.78
CA SER A 98 28.15 1.40 -6.44
C SER A 98 27.07 1.00 -5.44
N VAL A 99 25.82 1.29 -5.78
CA VAL A 99 24.66 0.96 -4.95
C VAL A 99 23.85 -0.13 -5.62
N ALA A 100 23.63 -1.25 -4.92
CA ALA A 100 22.64 -2.24 -5.32
C ALA A 100 21.26 -1.87 -4.80
N THR A 101 20.23 -2.06 -5.61
CA THR A 101 18.83 -1.80 -5.23
C THR A 101 17.98 -2.92 -5.79
N ILE A 102 17.11 -3.52 -4.97
CA ILE A 102 16.15 -4.50 -5.46
C ILE A 102 14.94 -3.76 -6.00
N PHE A 103 14.64 -4.01 -7.27
CA PHE A 103 13.51 -3.42 -7.99
C PHE A 103 12.50 -4.50 -8.34
N THR A 104 11.25 -4.08 -8.48
CA THR A 104 10.14 -4.91 -8.96
C THR A 104 9.91 -4.65 -10.45
N SER A 105 9.85 -5.72 -11.25
CA SER A 105 9.59 -5.68 -12.69
C SER A 105 8.10 -5.78 -12.97
N GLY A 106 7.59 -4.84 -13.76
CA GLY A 106 6.22 -4.88 -14.26
C GLY A 106 5.15 -4.94 -13.15
N LEU A 107 3.95 -5.39 -13.52
CA LEU A 107 2.80 -5.50 -12.61
C LEU A 107 2.77 -6.83 -11.82
N LEU A 108 3.52 -7.83 -12.27
CA LEU A 108 3.48 -9.20 -11.74
C LEU A 108 4.45 -9.44 -10.57
N GLY A 109 5.29 -8.46 -10.22
CA GLY A 109 6.05 -8.53 -8.98
C GLY A 109 7.43 -9.20 -9.06
N ASP A 110 7.90 -9.62 -10.24
CA ASP A 110 9.21 -10.28 -10.37
C ASP A 110 10.37 -9.32 -10.02
N GLN A 111 11.24 -9.71 -9.10
CA GLN A 111 12.30 -8.84 -8.62
C GLN A 111 13.63 -9.01 -9.36
N TYR A 112 14.41 -7.92 -9.41
CA TYR A 112 15.74 -7.88 -9.99
C TYR A 112 16.66 -6.93 -9.20
N VAL A 113 17.97 -7.12 -9.34
CA VAL A 113 18.95 -6.22 -8.72
C VAL A 113 19.39 -5.17 -9.75
N GLY A 114 19.16 -3.90 -9.46
CA GLY A 114 19.72 -2.78 -10.20
C GLY A 114 20.99 -2.28 -9.53
N LEU A 115 22.05 -2.09 -10.31
CA LEU A 115 23.28 -1.45 -9.87
C LEU A 115 23.33 -0.03 -10.41
N ARG A 116 23.58 0.92 -9.53
CA ARG A 116 23.88 2.31 -9.90
C ARG A 116 25.32 2.60 -9.55
N TYR A 117 26.10 2.98 -10.56
CA TYR A 117 27.50 3.32 -10.36
C TYR A 117 27.65 4.56 -9.49
N GLY A 118 28.63 4.50 -8.59
CA GLY A 118 29.06 5.66 -7.84
C GLY A 118 30.11 6.45 -8.60
N THR A 119 30.96 7.14 -7.85
CA THR A 119 31.97 8.08 -8.35
C THR A 119 33.40 7.60 -8.09
N SER A 120 33.57 6.47 -7.40
CA SER A 120 34.88 5.93 -7.08
C SER A 120 35.62 5.51 -8.35
N LYS A 121 36.93 5.73 -8.33
CA LYS A 121 37.85 5.25 -9.38
C LYS A 121 38.30 3.80 -9.13
N LYS A 122 38.01 3.25 -7.96
CA LYS A 122 38.32 1.86 -7.61
C LYS A 122 37.18 0.97 -8.06
N THR A 123 37.52 -0.15 -8.68
CA THR A 123 36.55 -1.14 -9.17
C THR A 123 36.44 -2.32 -8.20
N LEU A 124 35.27 -2.94 -8.14
CA LEU A 124 35.05 -4.17 -7.39
C LEU A 124 35.88 -5.32 -7.98
N ALA A 125 36.62 -5.99 -7.12
CA ALA A 125 37.28 -7.25 -7.43
C ALA A 125 36.29 -8.42 -7.30
N ASP A 126 36.71 -9.61 -7.75
CA ASP A 126 35.98 -10.85 -7.49
C ASP A 126 35.88 -11.13 -5.99
N GLY A 127 34.68 -11.41 -5.51
CA GLY A 127 34.34 -11.51 -4.09
C GLY A 127 34.21 -10.16 -3.38
N GLY A 128 34.28 -9.03 -4.09
CA GLY A 128 34.14 -7.70 -3.50
C GLY A 128 32.72 -7.42 -3.01
N GLU A 129 32.61 -6.71 -1.89
CA GLU A 129 31.34 -6.35 -1.26
C GLU A 129 30.89 -4.94 -1.68
N LEU A 130 29.60 -4.80 -1.99
CA LEU A 130 28.97 -3.50 -2.22
C LEU A 130 28.65 -2.82 -0.88
N ALA A 131 29.28 -1.68 -0.64
CA ALA A 131 29.11 -0.92 0.61
C ALA A 131 27.69 -0.40 0.85
N LEU A 132 26.90 -0.24 -0.22
CA LEU A 132 25.57 0.36 -0.14
C LEU A 132 24.53 -0.52 -0.84
N THR A 133 23.49 -0.87 -0.10
CA THR A 133 22.33 -1.59 -0.62
C THR A 133 21.03 -0.85 -0.29
N ARG A 134 20.02 -1.04 -1.15
CA ARG A 134 18.64 -0.65 -0.86
C ARG A 134 17.76 -1.89 -0.93
N PRO A 135 17.03 -2.22 0.15
CA PRO A 135 16.16 -3.38 0.18
C PRO A 135 15.01 -3.23 -0.80
N ALA A 136 14.34 -4.34 -1.08
CA ALA A 136 13.08 -4.33 -1.81
C ALA A 136 12.07 -3.48 -1.04
N GLN A 137 11.35 -2.61 -1.74
CA GLN A 137 10.19 -1.93 -1.17
C GLN A 137 8.96 -2.79 -1.42
N GLN A 138 8.24 -3.12 -0.35
CA GLN A 138 6.92 -3.72 -0.44
C GLN A 138 6.02 -2.78 -1.23
N LEU A 139 5.29 -3.34 -2.21
CA LEU A 139 4.30 -2.58 -2.94
C LEU A 139 3.31 -1.96 -1.95
N GLU A 140 2.96 -2.67 -0.88
CA GLU A 140 2.12 -2.22 0.22
C GLU A 140 2.66 -0.97 0.92
N GLU A 141 3.97 -0.83 1.12
CA GLU A 141 4.56 0.39 1.66
C GLU A 141 4.57 1.53 0.63
N MET A 142 4.78 1.22 -0.64
CA MET A 142 4.70 2.21 -1.71
C MET A 142 3.26 2.69 -1.91
N LEU A 143 2.29 1.79 -1.87
CA LEU A 143 0.87 2.08 -1.85
C LEU A 143 0.49 2.76 -0.54
N GLY A 144 1.10 2.44 0.59
CA GLY A 144 0.95 3.19 1.83
C GLY A 144 1.44 4.63 1.68
N LYS A 145 2.55 4.86 0.96
CA LYS A 145 3.06 6.20 0.64
C LYS A 145 2.28 6.90 -0.47
N PHE A 146 1.66 6.16 -1.39
CA PHE A 146 1.00 6.68 -2.59
C PHE A 146 -0.53 6.80 -2.43
N PHE A 147 -1.17 5.82 -1.80
CA PHE A 147 -2.59 5.77 -1.44
C PHE A 147 -2.87 6.20 0.01
N GLY A 148 -1.89 6.08 0.93
CA GLY A 148 -1.89 6.91 2.14
C GLY A 148 -1.57 8.39 1.85
N ALA A 149 -1.39 8.73 0.56
CA ALA A 149 -1.33 10.09 0.02
C ALA A 149 -2.58 10.45 -0.82
N GLY A 150 -3.77 10.04 -0.39
CA GLY A 150 -5.03 10.65 -0.81
C GLY A 150 -5.25 12.09 -0.29
N GLY A 151 -4.27 12.71 0.37
CA GLY A 151 -4.38 14.06 0.93
C GLY A 151 -3.08 14.67 1.50
N VAL A 152 -1.91 14.18 1.13
CA VAL A 152 -0.63 14.87 1.41
C VAL A 152 -0.04 15.33 0.10
N ALA A 153 -0.50 16.50 -0.34
CA ALA A 153 0.42 17.41 -1.01
C ALA A 153 1.63 17.56 -0.09
N ASP A 154 2.83 17.46 -0.66
CA ASP A 154 4.09 17.69 0.03
C ASP A 154 4.01 18.99 0.85
N ASN A 155 3.77 18.85 2.15
CA ASN A 155 3.93 19.92 3.12
C ASN A 155 5.43 20.09 3.32
N LEU A 156 6.10 20.78 2.39
CA LEU A 156 7.45 21.31 2.64
C LEU A 156 7.49 22.20 3.91
N GLY A 157 6.33 22.64 4.41
CA GLY A 157 6.16 23.33 5.70
C GLY A 157 5.87 22.44 6.92
N GLY A 158 5.74 21.12 6.76
CA GLY A 158 5.35 20.17 7.80
C GLY A 158 3.87 20.26 8.20
N SER A 159 3.39 19.26 8.97
CA SER A 159 2.04 19.24 9.55
C SER A 159 2.10 19.22 11.08
N TYR A 160 0.99 19.57 11.72
CA TYR A 160 0.71 19.28 13.12
C TYR A 160 -0.50 18.36 13.22
N VAL A 161 -0.55 17.55 14.28
CA VAL A 161 -1.63 16.59 14.50
C VAL A 161 -2.61 17.09 15.55
N VAL A 162 -3.89 16.83 15.36
CA VAL A 162 -4.94 17.01 16.37
C VAL A 162 -5.83 15.77 16.41
N LYS A 163 -6.44 15.49 17.55
CA LYS A 163 -7.31 14.32 17.76
C LYS A 163 -8.76 14.76 17.82
N ALA A 164 -9.67 13.94 17.32
CA ALA A 164 -11.11 14.17 17.43
C ALA A 164 -11.80 12.83 17.69
N ARG A 165 -12.76 12.82 18.61
CA ARG A 165 -13.53 11.61 18.96
C ARG A 165 -14.93 11.68 18.38
N PHE A 166 -15.32 10.63 17.68
CA PHE A 166 -16.63 10.51 17.08
C PHE A 166 -17.30 9.23 17.53
N THR A 167 -18.58 9.29 17.89
CA THR A 167 -19.37 8.08 18.15
C THR A 167 -19.58 7.25 16.88
N ASN A 168 -19.58 7.91 15.72
CA ASN A 168 -19.73 7.25 14.42
C ASN A 168 -18.96 8.04 13.36
N VAL A 169 -18.04 7.36 12.67
CA VAL A 169 -17.26 7.92 11.57
C VAL A 169 -17.74 7.44 10.20
N GLY A 170 -18.82 6.67 10.12
CA GLY A 170 -19.36 6.14 8.88
C GLY A 170 -18.34 5.36 8.04
N ALA A 171 -18.19 5.76 6.78
CA ALA A 171 -17.24 5.24 5.81
C ALA A 171 -15.96 6.10 5.70
N LEU A 172 -15.65 6.92 6.71
CA LEU A 172 -14.41 7.70 6.77
C LEU A 172 -13.21 6.76 6.73
N SER A 173 -12.23 7.11 5.90
CA SER A 173 -11.02 6.31 5.69
C SER A 173 -9.77 7.14 5.96
N VAL A 174 -8.68 6.44 6.27
CA VAL A 174 -7.34 7.06 6.34
C VAL A 174 -7.02 7.70 4.99
N GLY A 175 -6.47 8.91 5.00
CA GLY A 175 -6.21 9.73 3.82
C GLY A 175 -7.38 10.61 3.39
N ALA A 176 -8.58 10.44 3.97
CA ALA A 176 -9.70 11.33 3.70
C ALA A 176 -9.33 12.80 3.98
N PRO A 177 -9.81 13.76 3.18
CA PRO A 177 -9.38 15.15 3.32
C PRO A 177 -9.92 15.76 4.61
N VAL A 178 -9.11 16.60 5.25
CA VAL A 178 -9.55 17.54 6.29
C VAL A 178 -9.77 18.88 5.60
N LYS A 179 -11.00 19.40 5.66
CA LYS A 179 -11.39 20.62 4.95
C LYS A 179 -11.77 21.74 5.91
N MET A 180 -11.45 22.97 5.55
CA MET A 180 -11.98 24.17 6.19
C MET A 180 -12.55 25.06 5.10
N ALA A 181 -13.78 25.56 5.28
CA ALA A 181 -14.49 26.36 4.29
C ALA A 181 -14.49 25.73 2.86
N GLY A 182 -14.57 24.39 2.78
CA GLY A 182 -14.54 23.64 1.52
C GLY A 182 -13.15 23.40 0.92
N VAL A 183 -12.10 24.04 1.45
CA VAL A 183 -10.71 23.89 1.00
C VAL A 183 -10.01 22.80 1.80
N ALA A 184 -9.29 21.90 1.14
CA ALA A 184 -8.47 20.89 1.81
C ALA A 184 -7.26 21.53 2.49
N ILE A 185 -7.14 21.32 3.80
CA ILE A 185 -6.07 21.86 4.67
C ILE A 185 -5.22 20.77 5.32
N GLY A 186 -5.59 19.50 5.11
CA GLY A 186 -4.97 18.36 5.76
C GLY A 186 -5.60 17.03 5.35
N SER A 187 -5.30 15.99 6.11
CA SER A 187 -5.84 14.64 5.89
C SER A 187 -6.00 13.85 7.20
N VAL A 188 -6.87 12.85 7.17
CA VAL A 188 -7.04 11.89 8.26
C VAL A 188 -5.84 10.95 8.29
N GLN A 189 -5.08 10.98 9.38
CA GLN A 189 -3.87 10.17 9.56
C GLN A 189 -4.18 8.77 10.08
N SER A 190 -5.09 8.64 11.05
CA SER A 190 -5.48 7.34 11.60
C SER A 190 -6.90 7.36 12.17
N ILE A 191 -7.53 6.19 12.23
CA ILE A 191 -8.85 5.96 12.83
C ILE A 191 -8.73 4.72 13.70
N ASN A 192 -8.97 4.86 15.00
CA ASN A 192 -8.89 3.75 15.95
C ASN A 192 -10.15 3.69 16.80
N ALA A 193 -10.75 2.51 16.96
CA ALA A 193 -11.83 2.31 17.91
C ALA A 193 -11.25 2.24 19.34
N ASP A 194 -11.80 3.03 20.26
CA ASP A 194 -11.46 2.99 21.68
C ASP A 194 -12.32 1.91 22.37
N PRO A 195 -11.73 0.79 22.83
CA PRO A 195 -12.49 -0.32 23.37
C PRO A 195 -13.14 -0.02 24.73
N VAL A 196 -12.75 1.09 25.39
CA VAL A 196 -13.28 1.50 26.69
C VAL A 196 -14.33 2.59 26.51
N LYS A 197 -14.03 3.62 25.72
CA LYS A 197 -14.97 4.73 25.49
C LYS A 197 -16.04 4.43 24.43
N LEU A 198 -15.86 3.34 23.66
CA LEU A 198 -16.76 2.92 22.58
C LEU A 198 -16.97 4.01 21.53
N ASP A 199 -15.96 4.86 21.33
CA ASP A 199 -15.90 5.89 20.30
C ASP A 199 -14.73 5.64 19.34
N ALA A 200 -14.72 6.32 18.21
CA ALA A 200 -13.62 6.33 17.27
C ALA A 200 -12.72 7.54 17.53
N LEU A 201 -11.47 7.28 17.91
CA LEU A 201 -10.41 8.27 17.97
C LEU A 201 -9.79 8.46 16.58
N VAL A 202 -10.04 9.63 16.00
CA VAL A 202 -9.51 10.03 14.69
C VAL A 202 -8.35 10.99 14.90
N THR A 203 -7.20 10.70 14.29
CA THR A 203 -6.05 11.63 14.27
C THR A 203 -6.04 12.37 12.94
N LEU A 204 -6.05 13.70 12.99
CA LEU A 204 -6.06 14.60 11.85
C LEU A 204 -4.67 15.24 11.71
N ALA A 205 -4.10 15.20 10.51
CA ALA A 205 -2.88 15.94 10.18
C ALA A 205 -3.26 17.21 9.42
N ILE A 206 -2.89 18.38 9.95
CA ILE A 206 -3.19 19.70 9.38
C ILE A 206 -1.87 20.36 8.98
N ASP A 207 -1.83 20.98 7.80
CA ASP A 207 -0.65 21.74 7.34
C ASP A 207 -0.35 22.90 8.31
N LYS A 208 0.91 23.05 8.72
CA LYS A 208 1.36 24.08 9.66
C LYS A 208 1.10 25.51 9.18
N ARG A 209 0.89 25.74 7.88
CA ARG A 209 0.47 27.06 7.37
C ARG A 209 -0.89 27.49 7.91
N TYR A 210 -1.69 26.56 8.44
CA TYR A 210 -2.98 26.81 9.09
C TYR A 210 -2.89 26.68 10.62
N ASN A 211 -1.87 27.26 11.26
CA ASN A 211 -1.67 27.16 12.72
C ASN A 211 -2.51 28.15 13.56
N GLN A 212 -3.48 28.83 12.97
CA GLN A 212 -4.34 29.82 13.63
C GLN A 212 -5.78 29.32 13.84
N ILE A 213 -6.00 28.00 13.76
CA ILE A 213 -7.32 27.42 14.00
C ILE A 213 -7.63 27.55 15.50
N PRO A 214 -8.73 28.21 15.90
CA PRO A 214 -9.12 28.36 17.30
C PRO A 214 -9.26 27.00 18.01
N ASP A 215 -8.88 26.90 19.28
CA ASP A 215 -8.94 25.66 20.06
C ASP A 215 -10.36 25.18 20.39
N ASP A 216 -11.35 26.07 20.28
CA ASP A 216 -12.79 25.78 20.37
C ASP A 216 -13.43 25.42 19.02
N SER A 217 -12.63 25.15 17.98
CA SER A 217 -13.13 24.70 16.68
C SER A 217 -13.79 23.33 16.75
N ALA A 218 -14.79 23.09 15.90
CA ALA A 218 -15.50 21.81 15.80
C ALA A 218 -15.01 20.98 14.61
N ALA A 219 -14.96 19.66 14.78
CA ALA A 219 -14.73 18.70 13.70
C ALA A 219 -16.03 17.96 13.36
N ALA A 220 -16.43 17.95 12.09
CA ALA A 220 -17.64 17.26 11.62
C ALA A 220 -17.32 16.27 10.51
N VAL A 221 -17.86 15.06 10.55
CA VAL A 221 -17.74 14.10 9.44
C VAL A 221 -18.87 14.35 8.45
N PHE A 222 -18.52 14.69 7.21
CA PHE A 222 -19.47 14.93 6.12
C PHE A 222 -19.21 14.03 4.93
N THR A 223 -20.25 13.82 4.13
CA THR A 223 -20.18 13.10 2.85
C THR A 223 -20.00 14.11 1.72
N SER A 224 -19.04 13.86 0.82
CA SER A 224 -18.86 14.71 -0.37
C SER A 224 -20.00 14.47 -1.36
N GLY A 225 -20.96 15.39 -1.46
CA GLY A 225 -22.14 15.19 -2.31
C GLY A 225 -23.07 14.09 -1.78
N LEU A 226 -23.92 13.52 -2.64
CA LEU A 226 -24.97 12.57 -2.22
C LEU A 226 -24.46 11.15 -1.93
N ILE A 227 -23.43 10.68 -2.63
CA ILE A 227 -22.89 9.30 -2.54
C ILE A 227 -21.35 9.31 -2.48
N GLY A 228 -20.72 10.46 -2.27
CA GLY A 228 -19.25 10.53 -2.31
C GLY A 228 -18.59 10.02 -1.04
N THR A 229 -17.27 10.16 -1.01
CA THR A 229 -16.44 9.78 0.13
C THR A 229 -16.63 10.74 1.30
N GLN A 230 -16.42 10.22 2.51
CA GLN A 230 -16.47 11.04 3.72
C GLN A 230 -15.19 11.83 3.93
N TYR A 231 -15.32 12.98 4.58
CA TYR A 231 -14.24 13.90 4.92
C TYR A 231 -14.51 14.55 6.27
N VAL A 232 -13.47 15.11 6.89
CA VAL A 232 -13.61 15.85 8.15
C VAL A 232 -13.63 17.35 7.84
N ALA A 233 -14.67 18.06 8.25
CA ALA A 233 -14.77 19.50 8.17
C ALA A 233 -14.37 20.14 9.51
N ILE A 234 -13.43 21.09 9.48
CA ILE A 234 -13.12 21.96 10.61
C ILE A 234 -13.99 23.22 10.47
N GLN A 235 -14.76 23.50 11.51
CA GLN A 235 -15.54 24.74 11.67
C GLN A 235 -14.85 25.59 12.74
N PRO A 236 -14.21 26.71 12.36
CA PRO A 236 -13.53 27.59 13.31
C PRO A 236 -14.46 28.12 14.40
N GLY A 237 -13.99 28.09 15.64
CA GLY A 237 -14.65 28.74 16.77
C GLY A 237 -14.24 30.21 16.92
N GLY A 238 -14.43 30.75 18.12
CA GLY A 238 -14.17 32.16 18.46
C GLY A 238 -13.06 32.37 19.49
N SER A 239 -12.39 31.30 19.93
CA SER A 239 -11.31 31.39 20.92
C SER A 239 -10.13 32.21 20.39
N PRO A 240 -9.50 33.04 21.25
CA PRO A 240 -8.24 33.71 20.90
C PRO A 240 -7.05 32.74 20.87
N ASP A 241 -7.18 31.56 21.47
CA ASP A 241 -6.14 30.55 21.56
C ASP A 241 -6.25 29.56 20.39
N ALA A 242 -5.11 29.13 19.84
CA ALA A 242 -5.05 28.24 18.69
C ALA A 242 -4.74 26.78 19.10
N LEU A 243 -5.27 25.84 18.32
CA LEU A 243 -4.95 24.41 18.41
C LEU A 243 -3.45 24.16 18.25
N LYS A 244 -2.90 23.34 19.14
CA LYS A 244 -1.50 22.91 19.14
C LYS A 244 -1.37 21.46 18.71
N ASN A 245 -0.14 21.08 18.39
CA ASN A 245 0.20 19.71 18.03
C ASN A 245 -0.06 18.75 19.20
N GLY A 246 -0.97 17.80 18.99
CA GLY A 246 -1.38 16.78 19.95
C GLY A 246 -2.69 17.08 20.65
N ASP A 247 -3.27 18.27 20.47
CA ASP A 247 -4.51 18.68 21.12
C ASP A 247 -5.70 17.81 20.67
N GLU A 248 -6.68 17.68 21.56
CA GLU A 248 -7.94 16.98 21.29
C GLU A 248 -9.06 18.02 21.10
N MET A 249 -9.74 17.96 19.96
CA MET A 249 -10.84 18.84 19.62
C MET A 249 -12.04 18.56 20.53
N VAL A 250 -12.54 19.61 21.16
CA VAL A 250 -13.59 19.52 22.20
C VAL A 250 -14.97 19.27 21.57
N LEU A 251 -15.20 19.77 20.37
CA LEU A 251 -16.48 19.70 19.69
C LEU A 251 -16.40 18.78 18.47
N THR A 252 -17.22 17.73 18.45
CA THR A 252 -17.31 16.81 17.32
C THR A 252 -18.74 16.56 16.88
N GLN A 253 -18.91 16.34 15.58
CA GLN A 253 -20.17 15.94 14.96
C GLN A 253 -19.95 14.67 14.14
N SER A 254 -20.54 13.58 14.61
CA SER A 254 -20.47 12.26 13.98
C SER A 254 -21.15 12.25 12.61
N ALA A 255 -20.75 11.29 11.77
CA ALA A 255 -21.38 11.08 10.47
C ALA A 255 -22.87 10.77 10.63
N MET A 256 -23.71 11.37 9.78
CA MET A 256 -25.13 11.00 9.70
C MET A 256 -25.28 9.70 8.92
N GLN A 257 -26.06 8.77 9.47
CA GLN A 257 -26.53 7.60 8.73
C GLN A 257 -27.72 7.99 7.87
N ILE A 258 -27.74 7.53 6.62
CA ILE A 258 -28.83 7.86 5.67
C ILE A 258 -30.16 7.31 6.21
N GLU A 259 -30.08 6.16 6.87
CA GLU A 259 -31.15 5.48 7.57
C GLU A 259 -31.82 6.40 8.61
N ASP A 260 -31.03 7.14 9.40
CA ASP A 260 -31.54 8.08 10.41
C ASP A 260 -32.28 9.25 9.76
N LEU A 261 -31.81 9.72 8.61
CA LEU A 261 -32.44 10.82 7.87
C LEU A 261 -33.78 10.39 7.27
N ILE A 262 -33.83 9.20 6.66
CA ILE A 262 -35.06 8.63 6.12
C ILE A 262 -36.06 8.40 7.25
N GLY A 263 -35.61 7.83 8.38
CA GLY A 263 -36.45 7.62 9.56
C GLY A 263 -37.04 8.92 10.09
N LYS A 264 -36.22 9.97 10.27
CA LYS A 264 -36.67 11.29 10.73
C LYS A 264 -37.68 11.91 9.76
N PHE A 265 -37.46 11.78 8.45
CA PHE A 265 -38.37 12.29 7.43
C PHE A 265 -39.73 11.58 7.47
N LEU A 266 -39.74 10.23 7.48
CA LEU A 266 -40.97 9.42 7.54
C LEU A 266 -41.80 9.70 8.80
N VAL A 267 -41.14 9.85 9.95
CA VAL A 267 -41.82 10.16 11.22
C VAL A 267 -42.40 11.58 11.21
N SER A 268 -41.62 12.59 10.76
CA SER A 268 -42.08 13.98 10.71
C SER A 268 -43.20 14.25 9.70
N GLY A 269 -43.32 13.43 8.65
CA GLY A 269 -44.40 13.50 7.68
C GLY A 269 -45.74 12.94 8.17
N SER A 270 -45.76 12.19 9.29
CA SER A 270 -46.95 11.50 9.79
C SER A 270 -47.71 12.22 10.92
N SER A 271 -47.18 13.31 11.47
CA SER A 271 -47.73 13.97 12.66
C SER A 271 -48.57 15.23 12.40
N SER A 272 -49.20 15.38 11.22
CA SER A 272 -50.09 16.52 10.89
C SER A 272 -51.60 16.21 11.02
N GLY A 273 -51.99 15.18 11.77
CA GLY A 273 -53.39 14.87 12.09
C GLY A 273 -53.85 15.49 13.41
N LYS A 274 -54.53 16.65 13.35
CA LYS A 274 -55.24 17.29 14.49
C LYS A 274 -56.31 16.35 15.08
N PRO A 275 -56.48 16.24 16.41
CA PRO A 275 -57.68 15.64 17.00
C PRO A 275 -58.88 16.56 16.78
N ALA A 276 -59.97 16.03 16.24
CA ALA A 276 -61.23 16.74 16.08
C ALA A 276 -61.92 16.91 17.45
N ASP A 277 -62.05 18.17 17.88
CA ASP A 277 -62.86 18.58 19.02
C ASP A 277 -64.35 18.55 18.62
N GLY A 278 -65.12 17.67 19.28
CA GLY A 278 -66.53 17.42 19.00
C GLY A 278 -67.43 18.43 19.69
N GLY A 279 -67.53 19.64 19.16
CA GLY A 279 -68.54 20.62 19.55
C GLY A 279 -69.88 20.38 18.85
N LYS A 280 -70.81 19.67 19.52
CA LYS A 280 -72.23 19.61 19.14
C LYS A 280 -72.93 20.88 19.61
N SER A 281 -73.42 21.70 18.67
CA SER A 281 -74.44 22.72 18.92
C SER A 281 -75.26 22.95 17.65
N ASP A 282 -76.32 22.15 17.50
CA ASP A 282 -77.59 22.52 16.87
C ASP A 282 -78.61 22.37 18.00
N GLY A 283 -79.48 23.30 18.35
CA GLY A 283 -80.15 24.29 17.52
C GLY A 283 -81.65 24.05 17.65
N ASP A 284 -82.36 25.09 18.12
CA ASP A 284 -83.78 25.39 17.86
C ASP A 284 -84.89 25.00 18.89
N LYS A 285 -85.52 26.09 19.36
CA LYS A 285 -86.96 26.38 19.54
C LYS A 285 -87.81 25.79 20.68
N HIS A 286 -88.41 26.79 21.35
CA HIS A 286 -89.59 26.86 22.24
C HIS A 286 -89.38 26.62 23.73
#